data_AF-A0A812XJY8-F1
#
_entry.id   AF-A0A812XJY8-F1
#
_cell.length_a   1.000
_cell.length_b   1.000
_cell.length_c   1.000
_cell.angle_alpha   90.00
_cell.angle_beta   90.00
_cell.angle_gamma   90.00
#
_symmetry.space_group_name_H-M   'P 1'
#
loop_
_entity.id
_entity.type
_entity.pdbx_description
1 polymer ?
#
loop_
_entity_poly.entity_id
_entity_poly.type
_entity_poly.pdbx_seq_one_letter_code
_entity_poly.pdbx_strand_id
1 'polypeptide(L)'
;MNHIKEALISLSPQSYSEVKVDWREFESGMPNIFIEEVHRLLPAHVLLLLNMRRLGHGQNRLSLLYAIPRYGCRSLTVLLPFFPTGTMERVDREGEVATASTLSRMISAVPMTPGGPARFLIFDIHALQIRFYFQDTILPVLLSAMPLLLNLLKTRIFEDWGKGAAVAVAFPDEGAKKRFGGFFEKVLFCSKVREGEKRVVRVAEGDPEGKHVFIVDDLCNTGGEAISTFVSPCSLMLNLYLLSAAAVLVACLSYAAIRSTSTDVSVWVIILSRRDALARRAAVRDLWRAASRENCRVSFQFLICQKPQPSLHLAAQLDEEREEFGDLEMLDCEEGYGKGRLVQKVLAGMKHFLSRSASSDFFMKVDDDSFVAWSRLCPRLRSIAPSYAYAGMPDMVNRTDWWFNNTESPNYDPWENWPYELYPFHMAGGPGYLISSELLRHVAVDFMTAPLSWNEDKAVGIAIHRANSSGLPVRYHYLHMDDGESEDPPYAGNWSDYPYLSQHQLSGESIRCLHRVEATGGNVDACYRHTKWLYELIQQQRHTGNDS
;
A
#
# COMPACT_ATOMS: atom_id res chain seq x y z
N MET A 1 -12.04 3.93 8.55
CA MET A 1 -13.17 4.50 9.32
C MET A 1 -12.93 4.39 10.82
N ASN A 2 -12.47 3.24 11.34
CA ASN A 2 -12.12 3.08 12.77
C ASN A 2 -11.12 4.12 13.27
N HIS A 3 -10.05 4.41 12.51
CA HIS A 3 -9.11 5.49 12.87
C HIS A 3 -9.77 6.87 12.99
N ILE A 4 -10.77 7.19 12.16
CA ILE A 4 -11.51 8.46 12.26
C ILE A 4 -12.36 8.47 13.53
N LYS A 5 -13.03 7.35 13.83
CA LYS A 5 -13.80 7.16 15.07
C LYS A 5 -12.90 7.37 16.30
N GLU A 6 -11.78 6.67 16.36
CA GLU A 6 -10.81 6.74 17.47
C GLU A 6 -10.22 8.16 17.61
N ALA A 7 -9.89 8.82 16.50
CA ALA A 7 -9.44 10.21 16.52
C ALA A 7 -10.52 11.16 17.07
N LEU A 8 -11.79 11.00 16.67
CA LEU A 8 -12.88 11.83 17.17
C LEU A 8 -13.13 11.62 18.67
N ILE A 9 -13.13 10.37 19.12
CA ILE A 9 -13.32 10.02 20.54
C ILE A 9 -12.13 10.52 21.37
N SER A 10 -10.90 10.33 20.91
CA SER A 10 -9.70 10.78 21.64
C SER A 10 -9.59 12.30 21.75
N LEU A 11 -9.94 13.03 20.68
CA LEU A 11 -9.93 14.50 20.68
C LEU A 11 -11.05 15.11 21.53
N SER A 12 -12.17 14.41 21.70
CA SER A 12 -13.31 14.91 22.48
C SER A 12 -14.06 13.78 23.18
N PRO A 13 -13.48 13.16 24.23
CA PRO A 13 -14.02 11.95 24.86
C PRO A 13 -15.40 12.16 25.49
N GLN A 14 -15.68 13.38 25.94
CA GLN A 14 -16.96 13.73 26.56
C GLN A 14 -18.07 14.04 25.54
N SER A 15 -17.72 14.19 24.26
CA SER A 15 -18.67 14.60 23.20
C SER A 15 -19.21 13.42 22.40
N TYR A 16 -18.57 12.26 22.46
CA TYR A 16 -18.93 11.09 21.67
C TYR A 16 -19.07 9.85 22.54
N SER A 17 -20.11 9.06 22.28
CA SER A 17 -20.29 7.73 22.87
C SER A 17 -20.55 6.73 21.75
N GLU A 18 -19.81 5.64 21.70
CA GLU A 18 -19.97 4.62 20.66
C GLU A 18 -21.24 3.79 20.89
N VAL A 19 -21.90 3.44 19.78
CA VAL A 19 -22.98 2.44 19.70
C VAL A 19 -22.50 1.37 18.73
N LYS A 20 -22.47 0.11 19.18
CA LYS A 20 -21.98 -1.00 18.37
C LYS A 20 -23.06 -1.48 17.40
N VAL A 21 -22.60 -1.86 16.21
CA VAL A 21 -23.43 -2.54 15.21
C VAL A 21 -22.81 -3.90 14.95
N ASP A 22 -23.59 -4.94 15.19
CA ASP A 22 -23.24 -6.32 14.90
C ASP A 22 -23.62 -6.64 13.44
N TRP A 23 -22.64 -7.08 12.67
CA TRP A 23 -22.75 -7.34 11.23
C TRP A 23 -22.72 -8.85 11.01
N ARG A 24 -23.85 -9.52 11.18
CA ARG A 24 -23.99 -10.96 10.92
C ARG A 24 -24.63 -11.20 9.57
N GLU A 25 -24.58 -12.45 9.13
CA GLU A 25 -25.27 -12.95 7.94
C GLU A 25 -26.08 -14.20 8.33
N PHE A 26 -27.22 -14.39 7.66
CA PHE A 26 -27.94 -15.65 7.72
C PHE A 26 -27.19 -16.72 6.89
N GLU A 27 -27.51 -18.00 7.10
CA GLU A 27 -26.91 -19.11 6.32
C GLU A 27 -27.10 -18.94 4.79
N SER A 28 -28.13 -18.20 4.38
CA SER A 28 -28.40 -17.87 2.97
C SER A 28 -27.51 -16.76 2.40
N GLY A 29 -26.62 -16.16 3.18
CA GLY A 29 -25.81 -14.98 2.81
C GLY A 29 -26.55 -13.65 2.89
N MET A 30 -27.78 -13.63 3.40
CA MET A 30 -28.55 -12.40 3.58
C MET A 30 -28.12 -11.64 4.84
N PRO A 31 -28.15 -10.29 4.86
CA PRO A 31 -27.73 -9.51 6.01
C PRO A 31 -28.60 -9.74 7.26
N ASN A 32 -27.93 -9.94 8.40
CA ASN A 32 -28.53 -10.02 9.73
C ASN A 32 -27.86 -8.98 10.64
N ILE A 33 -28.30 -7.73 10.50
CA ILE A 33 -27.66 -6.57 11.13
C ILE A 33 -28.40 -6.23 12.42
N PHE A 34 -27.66 -6.05 13.52
CA PHE A 34 -28.23 -5.69 14.81
C PHE A 34 -27.53 -4.47 15.41
N ILE A 35 -28.29 -3.47 15.86
CA ILE A 35 -27.76 -2.30 16.57
C ILE A 35 -27.87 -2.58 18.07
N GLU A 36 -26.73 -2.69 18.75
CA GLU A 36 -26.71 -2.85 20.20
C GLU A 36 -27.21 -1.57 20.88
N GLU A 37 -27.91 -1.72 21.99
CA GLU A 37 -28.39 -0.59 22.81
C GLU A 37 -29.14 0.50 22.01
N VAL A 38 -29.98 0.11 21.04
CA VAL A 38 -30.68 1.03 20.13
C VAL A 38 -31.47 2.16 20.83
N HIS A 39 -31.90 1.95 22.08
CA HIS A 39 -32.54 2.96 22.91
C HIS A 39 -31.66 4.21 23.15
N ARG A 40 -30.33 4.08 23.05
CA ARG A 40 -29.38 5.19 23.13
C ARG A 40 -29.49 6.16 21.95
N LEU A 41 -30.21 5.78 20.89
CA LEU A 41 -30.51 6.67 19.77
C LEU A 41 -31.68 7.63 20.07
N LEU A 42 -32.45 7.46 21.15
CA LEU A 42 -33.67 8.21 21.47
C LEU A 42 -33.49 9.24 22.62
N PRO A 43 -33.67 10.55 22.37
CA PRO A 43 -33.33 11.27 21.15
C PRO A 43 -31.86 11.70 21.17
N ALA A 44 -31.03 11.10 20.32
CA ALA A 44 -29.61 11.43 20.21
C ALA A 44 -29.26 12.16 18.89
N HIS A 45 -28.18 12.92 18.91
CA HIS A 45 -27.53 13.40 17.69
C HIS A 45 -26.56 12.32 17.21
N VAL A 46 -26.82 11.73 16.05
CA VAL A 46 -26.07 10.57 15.54
C VAL A 46 -25.10 11.01 14.44
N LEU A 47 -23.82 10.67 14.62
CA LEU A 47 -22.80 10.71 13.58
C LEU A 47 -22.56 9.30 13.05
N LEU A 48 -22.87 9.04 11.79
CA LEU A 48 -22.61 7.77 11.12
C LEU A 48 -21.38 7.90 10.21
N LEU A 49 -20.35 7.07 10.46
CA LEU A 49 -19.19 6.97 9.58
C LEU A 49 -19.46 5.90 8.51
N LEU A 50 -19.77 6.33 7.29
CA LEU A 50 -20.22 5.46 6.21
C LEU A 50 -19.14 5.28 5.15
N ASN A 51 -18.75 4.03 4.87
CA ASN A 51 -17.87 3.68 3.77
C ASN A 51 -18.65 2.86 2.73
N MET A 52 -18.65 3.27 1.46
CA MET A 52 -19.38 2.59 0.38
C MET A 52 -18.46 2.02 -0.71
N ARG A 53 -17.14 1.88 -0.44
CA ARG A 53 -16.14 1.49 -1.45
C ARG A 53 -16.35 0.11 -2.09
N ARG A 54 -16.87 -0.88 -1.34
CA ARG A 54 -17.09 -2.26 -1.81
C ARG A 54 -18.58 -2.55 -1.96
N LEU A 55 -19.00 -3.00 -3.15
CA LEU A 55 -20.40 -3.26 -3.49
C LEU A 55 -21.04 -4.37 -2.65
N GLY A 56 -20.30 -5.43 -2.32
CA GLY A 56 -20.80 -6.59 -1.56
C GLY A 56 -21.37 -6.26 -0.17
N HIS A 57 -20.97 -5.12 0.42
CA HIS A 57 -21.51 -4.64 1.70
C HIS A 57 -22.38 -3.38 1.56
N GLY A 58 -22.57 -2.86 0.35
CA GLY A 58 -23.27 -1.60 0.10
C GLY A 58 -24.75 -1.66 0.48
N GLN A 59 -25.43 -2.76 0.15
CA GLN A 59 -26.84 -2.97 0.48
C GLN A 59 -27.06 -3.01 2.00
N ASN A 60 -26.21 -3.75 2.72
CA ASN A 60 -26.25 -3.89 4.18
C ASN A 60 -26.13 -2.52 4.87
N ARG A 61 -25.26 -1.66 4.36
CA ARG A 61 -25.02 -0.32 4.90
C ARG A 61 -26.18 0.64 4.63
N LEU A 62 -26.87 0.52 3.50
CA LEU A 62 -28.11 1.27 3.23
C LEU A 62 -29.23 0.87 4.20
N SER A 63 -29.35 -0.41 4.55
CA SER A 63 -30.34 -0.87 5.54
C SER A 63 -30.17 -0.15 6.88
N LEU A 64 -28.93 -0.03 7.38
CA LEU A 64 -28.63 0.71 8.60
C LEU A 64 -29.00 2.20 8.47
N LEU A 65 -28.64 2.80 7.35
CA LEU A 65 -28.89 4.21 7.06
C LEU A 65 -30.39 4.55 7.05
N TYR A 66 -31.24 3.66 6.53
CA TYR A 66 -32.69 3.83 6.55
C TYR A 66 -33.33 3.54 7.92
N ALA A 67 -32.70 2.68 8.72
CA ALA A 67 -33.22 2.28 10.02
C ALA A 67 -32.97 3.32 11.13
N ILE A 68 -31.78 3.95 11.15
CA ILE A 68 -31.39 4.89 12.22
C ILE A 68 -32.42 6.02 12.46
N PRO A 69 -32.91 6.74 11.43
CA PRO A 69 -33.95 7.75 11.63
C PRO A 69 -35.24 7.19 12.23
N ARG A 70 -35.61 5.95 11.88
CA ARG A 70 -36.84 5.28 12.37
C ARG A 70 -36.73 4.85 13.82
N TYR A 71 -35.52 4.65 14.33
CA TYR A 71 -35.28 4.48 15.76
C TYR A 71 -35.34 5.79 16.55
N GLY A 72 -35.66 6.93 15.91
CA GLY A 72 -36.03 8.18 16.58
C GLY A 72 -34.86 9.06 17.01
N CYS A 73 -33.71 8.97 16.33
CA CYS A 73 -32.63 9.93 16.52
C CYS A 73 -33.07 11.36 16.19
N ARG A 74 -32.58 12.35 16.95
CA ARG A 74 -32.93 13.76 16.76
C ARG A 74 -32.38 14.29 15.45
N SER A 75 -31.11 14.03 15.16
CA SER A 75 -30.47 14.40 13.91
C SER A 75 -29.51 13.32 13.44
N LEU A 76 -29.42 13.14 12.13
CA LEU A 76 -28.45 12.24 11.50
C LEU A 76 -27.45 13.05 10.66
N THR A 77 -26.18 12.94 11.00
CA THR A 77 -25.06 13.40 10.17
C THR A 77 -24.30 12.16 9.70
N VAL A 78 -24.09 12.06 8.40
CA VAL A 78 -23.38 10.95 7.77
C VAL A 78 -22.08 11.49 7.20
N LEU A 79 -20.95 10.99 7.69
CA LEU A 79 -19.68 11.19 7.04
C LEU A 79 -19.55 10.15 5.93
N LEU A 80 -19.52 10.60 4.68
CA LEU A 80 -19.29 9.77 3.49
C LEU A 80 -18.01 10.26 2.80
N PRO A 81 -16.83 9.74 3.19
CA PRO A 81 -15.55 10.26 2.69
C PRO A 81 -15.36 10.07 1.19
N PHE A 82 -15.98 9.04 0.62
CA PHE A 82 -15.84 8.67 -0.77
C PHE A 82 -17.19 8.31 -1.39
N PHE A 83 -17.49 8.89 -2.55
CA PHE A 83 -18.70 8.62 -3.33
C PHE A 83 -18.35 7.70 -4.53
N PRO A 84 -18.65 6.39 -4.45
CA PRO A 84 -18.02 5.38 -5.31
C PRO A 84 -18.39 5.46 -6.79
N THR A 85 -19.60 5.90 -7.10
CA THR A 85 -20.06 6.04 -8.49
C THR A 85 -19.83 7.44 -9.05
N GLY A 86 -19.02 8.27 -8.38
CA GLY A 86 -18.83 9.67 -8.75
C GLY A 86 -18.29 9.90 -10.16
N THR A 87 -17.52 8.96 -10.70
CA THR A 87 -16.96 9.02 -12.07
C THR A 87 -17.91 8.54 -13.16
N MET A 88 -19.10 8.06 -12.77
CA MET A 88 -20.18 7.60 -13.65
C MET A 88 -21.38 8.54 -13.52
N GLU A 89 -21.11 9.84 -13.54
CA GLU A 89 -22.10 10.89 -13.40
C GLU A 89 -22.67 11.36 -14.74
N ARG A 90 -21.93 11.23 -15.83
CA ARG A 90 -22.36 11.65 -17.17
C ARG A 90 -22.68 10.46 -18.07
N VAL A 91 -23.53 10.72 -19.07
CA VAL A 91 -23.87 9.81 -20.16
C VAL A 91 -23.30 10.43 -21.42
N ASP A 92 -22.22 9.86 -21.95
CA ASP A 92 -21.55 10.32 -23.17
C ASP A 92 -22.18 9.67 -24.42
N ARG A 93 -22.74 8.46 -24.27
CA ARG A 93 -23.46 7.73 -25.34
C ARG A 93 -24.78 7.15 -24.85
N GLU A 94 -25.78 7.15 -25.73
CA GLU A 94 -27.08 6.53 -25.46
C GLU A 94 -26.90 5.06 -25.07
N GLY A 95 -27.56 4.66 -23.97
CA GLY A 95 -27.41 3.33 -23.36
C GLY A 95 -26.45 3.26 -22.17
N GLU A 96 -25.60 4.27 -21.94
CA GLU A 96 -24.79 4.34 -20.72
C GLU A 96 -25.65 4.68 -19.50
N VAL A 97 -25.36 4.01 -18.37
CA VAL A 97 -26.12 4.22 -17.12
C VAL A 97 -25.32 5.10 -16.17
N ALA A 98 -25.85 6.29 -15.87
CA ALA A 98 -25.29 7.20 -14.86
C ALA A 98 -25.52 6.65 -13.44
N THR A 99 -24.69 5.69 -13.02
CA THR A 99 -24.81 5.02 -11.71
C THR A 99 -24.63 5.96 -10.52
N ALA A 100 -24.01 7.13 -10.70
CA ALA A 100 -24.02 8.21 -9.71
C ALA A 100 -25.45 8.60 -9.33
N SER A 101 -26.33 8.78 -10.32
CA SER A 101 -27.73 9.15 -10.11
C SER A 101 -28.49 8.07 -9.35
N THR A 102 -28.28 6.80 -9.70
CA THR A 102 -28.90 5.66 -9.01
C THR A 102 -28.52 5.61 -7.54
N LEU A 103 -27.23 5.72 -7.21
CA LEU A 103 -26.78 5.72 -5.81
C LEU A 103 -27.28 6.95 -5.05
N SER A 104 -27.26 8.13 -5.66
CA SER A 104 -27.81 9.35 -5.04
C SER A 104 -29.30 9.21 -4.73
N ARG A 105 -30.09 8.57 -5.60
CA ARG A 105 -31.51 8.28 -5.33
C ARG A 105 -31.69 7.32 -4.16
N MET A 106 -30.89 6.26 -4.08
CA MET A 106 -30.92 5.34 -2.93
C MET A 106 -30.59 6.08 -1.63
N ILE A 107 -29.51 6.85 -1.61
CA ILE A 107 -29.13 7.67 -0.44
C ILE A 107 -30.23 8.70 -0.10
N SER A 108 -30.94 9.22 -1.09
CA SER A 108 -32.05 10.15 -0.85
C SER A 108 -33.29 9.48 -0.27
N ALA A 109 -33.41 8.15 -0.33
CA ALA A 109 -34.52 7.43 0.30
C ALA A 109 -34.43 7.38 1.84
N VAL A 110 -33.39 7.97 2.42
CA VAL A 110 -33.22 8.07 3.88
C VAL A 110 -34.38 8.87 4.50
N PRO A 111 -35.09 8.31 5.49
CA PRO A 111 -36.17 9.03 6.14
C PRO A 111 -35.69 10.29 6.87
N MET A 112 -36.53 11.32 6.92
CA MET A 112 -36.27 12.51 7.73
C MET A 112 -36.18 12.17 9.21
N THR A 113 -35.33 12.89 9.94
CA THR A 113 -35.32 12.88 11.40
C THR A 113 -36.21 14.03 11.94
N PRO A 114 -36.60 14.03 13.22
CA PRO A 114 -37.32 15.15 13.83
C PRO A 114 -36.56 16.49 13.74
N GLY A 115 -35.23 16.44 13.68
CA GLY A 115 -34.36 17.60 13.47
C GLY A 115 -34.15 18.02 12.01
N GLY A 116 -34.82 17.35 11.05
CA GLY A 116 -34.76 17.69 9.63
C GLY A 116 -34.09 16.62 8.75
N PRO A 117 -33.69 16.98 7.52
CA PRO A 117 -33.04 16.05 6.59
C PRO A 117 -31.66 15.63 7.10
N ALA A 118 -31.29 14.37 6.81
CA ALA A 118 -29.98 13.85 7.17
C ALA A 118 -28.87 14.61 6.41
N ARG A 119 -27.81 15.01 7.11
CA ARG A 119 -26.69 15.77 6.52
C ARG A 119 -25.61 14.83 6.05
N PHE A 120 -25.31 14.81 4.75
CA PHE A 120 -24.23 13.99 4.18
C PHE A 120 -23.00 14.85 3.97
N LEU A 121 -21.97 14.66 4.79
CA LEU A 121 -20.67 15.29 4.63
C LEU A 121 -19.88 14.49 3.59
N ILE A 122 -19.70 15.03 2.39
CA ILE A 122 -19.01 14.38 1.28
C ILE A 122 -17.79 15.23 0.93
N PHE A 123 -16.61 14.61 0.87
CA PHE A 123 -15.39 15.33 0.54
C PHE A 123 -15.04 15.15 -0.95
N ASP A 124 -14.61 16.26 -1.57
CA ASP A 124 -14.06 16.37 -2.93
C ASP A 124 -14.75 15.45 -3.96
N ILE A 125 -16.09 15.53 -3.98
CA ILE A 125 -16.92 14.75 -4.91
C ILE A 125 -16.49 15.02 -6.37
N HIS A 126 -16.52 13.97 -7.20
CA HIS A 126 -15.97 14.02 -8.57
C HIS A 126 -16.51 15.19 -9.40
N ALA A 127 -17.82 15.40 -9.38
CA ALA A 127 -18.45 16.52 -10.04
C ALA A 127 -19.41 17.22 -9.08
N LEU A 128 -19.33 18.55 -8.98
CA LEU A 128 -20.24 19.34 -8.15
C LEU A 128 -21.70 19.20 -8.59
N GLN A 129 -21.94 18.88 -9.86
CA GLN A 129 -23.25 18.63 -10.45
C GLN A 129 -23.98 17.46 -9.78
N ILE A 130 -23.24 16.48 -9.23
CA ILE A 130 -23.82 15.34 -8.49
C ILE A 130 -24.64 15.83 -7.29
N ARG A 131 -24.39 17.05 -6.77
CA ARG A 131 -25.24 17.71 -5.76
C ARG A 131 -26.72 17.64 -6.15
N PHE A 132 -27.04 17.79 -7.44
CA PHE A 132 -28.41 17.84 -7.95
C PHE A 132 -28.99 16.45 -8.26
N TYR A 133 -28.22 15.37 -8.08
CA TYR A 133 -28.75 14.01 -8.13
C TYR A 133 -29.41 13.60 -6.82
N PHE A 134 -29.05 14.25 -5.72
CA PHE A 134 -29.70 14.06 -4.43
C PHE A 134 -31.06 14.78 -4.40
N GLN A 135 -32.04 14.17 -3.75
CA GLN A 135 -33.38 14.74 -3.57
C GLN A 135 -33.44 15.53 -2.25
N ASP A 136 -34.49 16.34 -2.09
CA ASP A 136 -34.66 17.28 -0.96
C ASP A 136 -34.83 16.64 0.43
N THR A 137 -34.90 15.31 0.48
CA THR A 137 -35.00 14.51 1.71
C THR A 137 -33.68 14.41 2.49
N ILE A 138 -32.56 14.74 1.84
CA ILE A 138 -31.23 14.76 2.46
C ILE A 138 -30.51 16.08 2.12
N LEU A 139 -29.53 16.44 2.95
CA LEU A 139 -28.71 17.65 2.74
C LEU A 139 -27.27 17.26 2.38
N PRO A 140 -26.85 17.31 1.11
CA PRO A 140 -25.46 17.09 0.72
C PRO A 140 -24.59 18.31 1.06
N VAL A 141 -23.69 18.14 2.01
CA VAL A 141 -22.67 19.10 2.42
C VAL A 141 -21.35 18.69 1.76
N LEU A 142 -21.08 19.30 0.61
CA LEU A 142 -19.82 19.08 -0.12
C LEU A 142 -18.70 19.89 0.56
N LEU A 143 -17.69 19.19 1.03
CA LEU A 143 -16.50 19.71 1.70
C LEU A 143 -15.28 19.45 0.81
N SER A 144 -14.18 20.16 1.09
CA SER A 144 -12.90 19.89 0.45
C SER A 144 -11.83 19.60 1.49
N ALA A 145 -11.00 18.58 1.23
CA ALA A 145 -9.83 18.27 2.04
C ALA A 145 -8.62 19.17 1.69
N MET A 146 -8.74 20.05 0.69
CA MET A 146 -7.66 20.94 0.26
C MET A 146 -7.04 21.78 1.38
N PRO A 147 -7.79 22.37 2.33
CA PRO A 147 -7.18 23.09 3.45
C PRO A 147 -6.27 22.21 4.32
N LEU A 148 -6.63 20.94 4.52
CA LEU A 148 -5.81 19.97 5.25
C LEU A 148 -4.54 19.64 4.47
N LEU A 149 -4.68 19.44 3.16
CA LEU A 149 -3.52 19.26 2.28
C LEU A 149 -2.58 20.47 2.35
N LEU A 150 -3.08 21.69 2.17
CA LEU A 150 -2.26 22.89 2.24
C LEU A 150 -1.55 23.02 3.59
N ASN A 151 -2.20 22.65 4.69
CA ASN A 151 -1.58 22.63 6.01
C ASN A 151 -0.49 21.55 6.14
N LEU A 152 -0.71 20.36 5.57
CA LEU A 152 0.31 19.31 5.50
C LEU A 152 1.50 19.74 4.65
N LEU A 153 1.26 20.38 3.50
CA LEU A 153 2.32 20.91 2.66
C LEU A 153 3.10 22.00 3.41
N LYS A 154 2.41 22.87 4.15
CA LYS A 154 3.04 23.92 4.96
C LYS A 154 3.91 23.38 6.10
N THR A 155 3.41 22.39 6.84
CA THR A 155 4.09 21.87 8.03
C THR A 155 5.19 20.88 7.68
N ARG A 156 4.91 19.87 6.85
CA ARG A 156 5.88 18.80 6.58
C ARG A 156 6.97 19.19 5.59
N ILE A 157 6.65 19.98 4.56
CA ILE A 157 7.61 20.24 3.47
C ILE A 157 8.53 21.43 3.77
N PHE A 158 8.02 22.50 4.38
CA PHE A 158 8.86 23.66 4.68
C PHE A 158 9.76 23.45 5.90
N GLU A 159 9.45 22.48 6.77
CA GLU A 159 10.34 22.03 7.84
C GLU A 159 11.40 21.05 7.32
N ASP A 160 11.05 20.10 6.44
CA ASP A 160 11.99 19.08 5.95
C ASP A 160 12.91 19.56 4.79
N TRP A 161 12.45 20.47 3.92
CA TRP A 161 13.21 20.89 2.71
C TRP A 161 13.74 22.33 2.78
N GLY A 162 13.52 23.01 3.92
CA GLY A 162 13.95 24.38 4.17
C GLY A 162 13.09 25.44 3.48
N LYS A 163 13.11 26.67 4.01
CA LYS A 163 12.31 27.84 3.56
C LYS A 163 12.56 28.32 2.11
N GLY A 164 13.27 27.55 1.28
CA GLY A 164 13.61 27.87 -0.11
C GLY A 164 13.30 26.78 -1.14
N ALA A 165 12.68 25.66 -0.75
CA ALA A 165 12.32 24.60 -1.69
C ALA A 165 11.32 25.11 -2.75
N ALA A 166 11.69 25.02 -4.03
CA ALA A 166 10.81 25.41 -5.12
C ALA A 166 9.76 24.30 -5.29
N VAL A 167 8.52 24.57 -4.88
CA VAL A 167 7.39 23.64 -4.98
C VAL A 167 6.51 24.02 -6.17
N ALA A 168 5.97 23.00 -6.84
CA ALA A 168 5.03 23.16 -7.92
C ALA A 168 3.90 22.12 -7.82
N VAL A 169 2.71 22.46 -8.29
CA VAL A 169 1.56 21.54 -8.24
C VAL A 169 1.13 21.18 -9.65
N ALA A 170 1.11 19.90 -9.97
CA ALA A 170 0.64 19.35 -11.22
C ALA A 170 -0.79 18.81 -11.08
N PHE A 171 -1.55 18.93 -12.16
CA PHE A 171 -2.87 18.33 -12.30
C PHE A 171 -2.86 17.34 -13.46
N PRO A 172 -3.37 16.11 -13.29
CA PRO A 172 -3.30 15.06 -14.31
C PRO A 172 -4.28 15.33 -15.48
N ASP A 173 -5.31 16.12 -15.25
CA ASP A 173 -6.23 16.60 -16.28
C ASP A 173 -6.80 17.99 -15.96
N GLU A 174 -7.56 18.52 -16.92
CA GLU A 174 -8.15 19.85 -16.85
C GLU A 174 -9.27 19.95 -15.79
N GLY A 175 -9.97 18.85 -15.51
CA GLY A 175 -11.02 18.79 -14.49
C GLY A 175 -10.45 18.96 -13.09
N ALA A 176 -9.34 18.28 -12.78
CA ALA A 176 -8.60 18.47 -11.54
C ALA A 176 -8.06 19.90 -11.41
N LYS A 177 -7.45 20.46 -12.48
CA LYS A 177 -6.95 21.85 -12.48
C LYS A 177 -8.06 22.87 -12.21
N LYS A 178 -9.23 22.72 -12.86
CA LYS A 178 -10.36 23.64 -12.65
C LYS A 178 -10.88 23.62 -11.22
N ARG A 179 -10.87 22.46 -10.56
CA ARG A 179 -11.39 22.29 -9.20
C ARG A 179 -10.39 22.76 -8.12
N PHE A 180 -9.12 22.40 -8.28
CA PHE A 180 -8.13 22.55 -7.22
C PHE A 180 -7.05 23.60 -7.52
N GLY A 181 -6.92 24.05 -8.77
CA GLY A 181 -5.88 25.00 -9.18
C GLY A 181 -5.93 26.33 -8.44
N GLY A 182 -7.12 26.81 -8.08
CA GLY A 182 -7.31 28.06 -7.33
C GLY A 182 -6.73 28.04 -5.90
N PHE A 183 -6.38 26.87 -5.36
CA PHE A 183 -5.74 26.74 -4.05
C PHE A 183 -4.22 27.02 -4.09
N PHE A 184 -3.64 27.21 -5.27
CA PHE A 184 -2.19 27.31 -5.46
C PHE A 184 -1.80 28.51 -6.33
N GLU A 185 -0.75 29.24 -5.93
CA GLU A 185 -0.24 30.40 -6.68
C GLU A 185 0.63 29.99 -7.90
N LYS A 186 1.35 28.87 -7.79
CA LYS A 186 2.23 28.34 -8.85
C LYS A 186 1.76 26.94 -9.24
N VAL A 187 1.17 26.84 -10.42
CA VAL A 187 0.59 25.61 -10.97
C VAL A 187 1.36 25.20 -12.21
N LEU A 188 1.71 23.92 -12.26
CA LEU A 188 2.08 23.19 -13.48
C LEU A 188 0.82 22.52 -14.01
N PHE A 189 0.61 22.59 -15.31
CA PHE A 189 -0.49 21.87 -15.93
C PHE A 189 0.08 20.75 -16.80
N CYS A 190 -0.43 19.54 -16.60
CA CYS A 190 -0.15 18.42 -17.48
C CYS A 190 -1.37 18.17 -18.37
N SER A 191 -1.15 18.00 -19.66
CA SER A 191 -2.19 17.63 -20.64
C SER A 191 -1.99 16.18 -21.09
N LYS A 192 -3.08 15.42 -21.16
CA LYS A 192 -3.12 14.09 -21.77
C LYS A 192 -3.15 14.25 -23.29
N VAL A 193 -2.03 13.98 -23.98
CA VAL A 193 -1.93 14.00 -25.44
C VAL A 193 -2.01 12.56 -25.96
N ARG A 194 -2.79 12.33 -27.02
CA ARG A 194 -2.82 11.02 -27.70
C ARG A 194 -1.71 10.96 -28.75
N GLU A 195 -0.80 10.01 -28.60
CA GLU A 195 0.21 9.67 -29.62
C GLU A 195 -0.05 8.23 -30.09
N GLY A 196 -0.76 8.09 -31.22
CA GLY A 196 -1.24 6.79 -31.71
C GLY A 196 -2.28 6.18 -30.76
N GLU A 197 -2.11 4.91 -30.38
CA GLU A 197 -2.96 4.22 -29.40
C GLU A 197 -2.57 4.50 -27.94
N LYS A 198 -1.44 5.16 -27.69
CA LYS A 198 -0.94 5.44 -26.35
C LYS A 198 -1.38 6.83 -25.86
N ARG A 199 -1.84 6.88 -24.60
CA ARG A 199 -2.07 8.15 -23.89
C ARG A 199 -0.77 8.55 -23.20
N VAL A 200 -0.16 9.65 -23.64
CA VAL A 200 1.07 10.19 -23.05
C VAL A 200 0.72 11.54 -22.43
N VAL A 201 1.04 11.69 -21.16
CA VAL A 201 0.82 12.96 -20.48
C VAL A 201 2.07 13.83 -20.62
N ARG A 202 1.90 15.09 -20.97
CA ARG A 202 2.98 16.06 -21.12
C ARG A 202 2.68 17.31 -20.33
N VAL A 203 3.72 17.94 -19.78
CA VAL A 203 3.58 19.28 -19.20
C VAL A 203 3.18 20.24 -20.32
N ALA A 204 2.00 20.83 -20.19
CA ALA A 204 1.45 21.80 -21.14
C ALA A 204 1.75 23.23 -20.71
N GLU A 205 1.78 23.52 -19.40
CA GLU A 205 2.08 24.85 -18.89
C GLU A 205 2.98 24.79 -17.65
N GLY A 206 3.93 25.72 -17.60
CA GLY A 206 4.89 25.87 -16.53
C GLY A 206 6.14 24.99 -16.67
N ASP A 207 7.13 25.26 -15.83
CA ASP A 207 8.43 24.60 -15.86
C ASP A 207 8.64 23.75 -14.60
N PRO A 208 8.72 22.41 -14.73
CA PRO A 208 8.97 21.52 -13.60
C PRO A 208 10.45 21.47 -13.17
N GLU A 209 11.36 22.05 -13.94
CA GLU A 209 12.80 21.91 -13.70
C GLU A 209 13.21 22.50 -12.34
N GLY A 210 13.92 21.69 -11.54
CA GLY A 210 14.39 22.06 -10.20
C GLY A 210 13.30 22.23 -9.14
N LYS A 211 12.05 21.77 -9.37
CA LYS A 211 10.92 21.94 -8.44
C LYS A 211 10.33 20.62 -7.98
N HIS A 212 10.02 20.53 -6.69
CA HIS A 212 9.23 19.42 -6.16
C HIS A 212 7.78 19.51 -6.61
N VAL A 213 7.34 18.54 -7.41
CA VAL A 213 6.00 18.52 -7.99
C VAL A 213 5.01 17.73 -7.11
N PHE A 214 3.80 18.25 -6.95
CA PHE A 214 2.70 17.57 -6.24
C PHE A 214 1.57 17.31 -7.21
N ILE A 215 1.16 16.06 -7.39
CA ILE A 215 0.01 15.75 -8.22
C ILE A 215 -1.22 15.76 -7.32
N VAL A 216 -2.18 16.62 -7.66
CA VAL A 216 -3.43 16.75 -6.92
C VAL A 216 -4.56 16.29 -7.82
N ASP A 217 -5.33 15.33 -7.35
CA ASP A 217 -6.54 14.87 -8.00
C ASP A 217 -7.63 14.58 -6.97
N ASP A 218 -8.88 14.42 -7.43
CA ASP A 218 -9.97 14.03 -6.52
C ASP A 218 -9.87 12.56 -6.14
N LEU A 219 -9.59 11.69 -7.10
CA LEU A 219 -9.58 10.24 -6.92
C LEU A 219 -8.33 9.60 -7.52
N CYS A 220 -7.79 8.59 -6.84
CA CYS A 220 -6.73 7.73 -7.38
C CYS A 220 -7.13 6.28 -7.15
N ASN A 221 -7.54 5.61 -8.24
CA ASN A 221 -8.05 4.25 -8.20
C ASN A 221 -6.93 3.20 -8.33
N THR A 222 -6.15 3.26 -9.42
CA THR A 222 -5.06 2.30 -9.71
C THR A 222 -3.67 2.93 -9.67
N GLY A 223 -3.56 4.25 -9.48
CA GLY A 223 -2.30 4.99 -9.65
C GLY A 223 -1.82 5.12 -11.10
N GLY A 224 -2.42 4.41 -12.07
CA GLY A 224 -1.95 4.37 -13.46
C GLY A 224 -1.99 5.71 -14.21
N GLU A 225 -3.04 6.52 -14.01
CA GLU A 225 -3.09 7.88 -14.60
C GLU A 225 -2.05 8.82 -13.96
N ALA A 226 -1.81 8.68 -12.66
CA ALA A 226 -0.83 9.48 -11.96
C ALA A 226 0.62 9.06 -12.28
N ILE A 227 0.86 7.77 -12.54
CA ILE A 227 2.15 7.21 -12.95
C ILE A 227 2.44 7.56 -14.43
N SER A 228 1.48 7.33 -15.35
CA SER A 228 1.62 7.69 -16.77
C SER A 228 1.86 9.18 -17.01
N THR A 229 1.57 10.03 -16.01
CA THR A 229 1.83 11.46 -16.03
C THR A 229 3.31 11.83 -16.21
N PHE A 230 4.26 10.96 -15.80
CA PHE A 230 5.69 11.30 -15.80
C PHE A 230 6.67 10.20 -16.28
N VAL A 231 6.20 9.12 -16.92
CA VAL A 231 7.08 8.01 -17.36
C VAL A 231 8.09 8.39 -18.46
N SER A 232 7.99 9.56 -19.11
CA SER A 232 8.81 9.83 -20.31
C SER A 232 10.06 10.72 -20.15
N PRO A 233 10.32 11.43 -19.03
CA PRO A 233 11.72 11.85 -18.80
C PRO A 233 12.22 11.93 -17.34
N CYS A 234 11.46 11.55 -16.30
CA CYS A 234 11.89 11.83 -14.92
C CYS A 234 11.80 10.66 -13.94
N SER A 235 12.92 10.38 -13.26
CA SER A 235 13.04 9.48 -12.12
C SER A 235 12.21 10.00 -10.93
N LEU A 236 11.01 9.47 -10.70
CA LEU A 236 10.16 9.92 -9.58
C LEU A 236 10.43 9.17 -8.27
N MET A 237 10.39 9.87 -7.13
CA MET A 237 9.87 9.29 -5.89
C MET A 237 8.35 9.43 -5.91
N LEU A 238 7.60 8.34 -5.71
CA LEU A 238 6.16 8.43 -5.39
C LEU A 238 6.01 8.18 -3.89
N ASN A 239 5.58 9.20 -3.15
CA ASN A 239 4.95 9.01 -1.85
C ASN A 239 3.44 9.19 -2.06
N LEU A 240 2.67 8.10 -2.04
CA LEU A 240 1.20 8.18 -2.03
C LEU A 240 0.74 8.66 -0.64
N TYR A 241 0.14 9.83 -0.55
CA TYR A 241 -0.62 10.21 0.64
C TYR A 241 -2.10 10.14 0.28
N LEU A 242 -2.70 8.96 0.48
CA LEU A 242 -4.14 8.78 0.38
C LEU A 242 -4.80 9.46 1.59
N LEU A 243 -5.13 10.75 1.48
CA LEU A 243 -6.19 11.32 2.29
C LEU A 243 -7.49 10.78 1.72
N SER A 244 -8.36 10.24 2.57
CA SER A 244 -9.57 9.49 2.20
C SER A 244 -10.68 10.30 1.51
N ALA A 245 -10.32 11.41 0.88
CA ALA A 245 -11.18 12.48 0.39
C ALA A 245 -10.60 13.12 -0.89
N ALA A 246 -9.29 13.38 -0.93
CA ALA A 246 -8.57 13.85 -2.11
C ALA A 246 -7.35 12.95 -2.33
N ALA A 247 -7.16 12.45 -3.54
CA ALA A 247 -5.94 11.73 -3.88
C ALA A 247 -4.79 12.71 -4.08
N VAL A 248 -3.91 12.78 -3.09
CA VAL A 248 -2.67 13.55 -3.20
C VAL A 248 -1.55 12.57 -3.46
N LEU A 249 -1.06 12.62 -4.68
CA LEU A 249 0.08 11.84 -5.09
C LEU A 249 1.30 12.75 -5.05
N VAL A 250 2.15 12.56 -4.03
CA VAL A 250 3.40 13.30 -3.93
C VAL A 250 4.40 12.63 -4.87
N ALA A 251 4.44 13.13 -6.10
CA ALA A 251 5.41 12.78 -7.11
C ALA A 251 6.63 13.72 -6.94
N CYS A 252 7.51 13.42 -5.99
CA CYS A 252 8.67 14.27 -5.74
C CYS A 252 9.58 14.27 -6.98
N LEU A 253 9.42 15.29 -7.82
CA LEU A 253 10.36 15.66 -8.88
C LEU A 253 11.45 16.53 -8.27
N SER A 254 12.23 15.98 -7.36
CA SER A 254 13.58 16.49 -7.24
C SER A 254 14.30 16.12 -8.55
N TYR A 255 14.30 17.02 -9.54
CA TYR A 255 15.58 17.34 -10.15
C TYR A 255 16.38 17.98 -9.01
N ALA A 256 16.84 17.14 -8.07
CA ALA A 256 18.18 17.35 -7.61
C ALA A 256 18.92 17.46 -8.92
N ALA A 257 19.49 18.64 -9.19
CA ALA A 257 20.67 18.67 -10.01
C ALA A 257 21.43 17.43 -9.56
N ILE A 258 21.51 16.44 -10.44
CA ILE A 258 22.47 15.38 -10.33
C ILE A 258 23.74 16.20 -10.45
N ARG A 259 24.18 16.77 -9.33
CA ARG A 259 25.58 16.91 -9.06
C ARG A 259 26.01 15.48 -9.23
N SER A 260 26.55 15.26 -10.42
CA SER A 260 27.45 14.20 -10.79
C SER A 260 28.48 14.11 -9.68
N THR A 261 28.09 13.47 -8.59
CA THR A 261 28.96 12.74 -7.70
C THR A 261 28.59 11.30 -8.00
N SER A 262 29.38 10.75 -8.90
CA SER A 262 29.38 9.39 -9.38
C SER A 262 29.46 8.38 -8.23
N THR A 263 28.34 8.07 -7.60
CA THR A 263 28.27 6.95 -6.64
C THR A 263 27.06 6.08 -6.97
N ASP A 264 27.34 4.86 -7.38
CA ASP A 264 26.34 3.79 -7.51
C ASP A 264 25.63 3.61 -6.17
N VAL A 265 24.30 3.43 -6.18
CA VAL A 265 23.58 3.02 -4.95
C VAL A 265 23.82 1.54 -4.73
N SER A 266 24.16 1.17 -3.50
CA SER A 266 24.51 -0.19 -3.13
C SER A 266 23.45 -0.83 -2.24
N VAL A 267 23.04 -2.05 -2.59
CA VAL A 267 22.05 -2.83 -1.84
C VAL A 267 22.63 -4.18 -1.49
N TRP A 268 22.50 -4.56 -0.22
CA TRP A 268 22.76 -5.92 0.23
C TRP A 268 21.45 -6.63 0.51
N VAL A 269 21.20 -7.71 -0.23
CA VAL A 269 19.97 -8.47 -0.16
C VAL A 269 20.20 -9.75 0.64
N ILE A 270 19.41 -9.96 1.68
CA ILE A 270 19.26 -11.27 2.31
C ILE A 270 18.00 -11.93 1.76
N ILE A 271 18.15 -13.12 1.19
CA ILE A 271 17.04 -13.90 0.65
C ILE A 271 16.75 -15.01 1.64
N LEU A 272 15.61 -14.92 2.35
CA LEU A 272 15.25 -15.96 3.30
C LEU A 272 14.85 -17.22 2.53
N SER A 273 15.51 -18.33 2.83
CA SER A 273 15.25 -19.62 2.18
C SER A 273 15.16 -20.74 3.19
N ARG A 274 14.48 -21.84 2.84
CA ARG A 274 14.45 -23.07 3.65
C ARG A 274 15.63 -23.96 3.28
N ARG A 275 16.18 -24.73 4.22
CA ARG A 275 17.33 -25.62 3.94
C ARG A 275 17.11 -26.55 2.76
N ASP A 276 15.92 -27.16 2.70
CA ASP A 276 15.48 -28.12 1.67
C ASP A 276 15.13 -27.47 0.31
N ALA A 277 15.12 -26.13 0.20
CA ALA A 277 14.74 -25.41 -1.01
C ALA A 277 15.88 -25.29 -2.07
N LEU A 278 16.72 -26.32 -2.21
CA LEU A 278 17.89 -26.32 -3.11
C LEU A 278 17.48 -26.03 -4.57
N ALA A 279 16.44 -26.72 -5.05
CA ALA A 279 15.92 -26.54 -6.41
C ALA A 279 15.38 -25.12 -6.64
N ARG A 280 14.76 -24.52 -5.62
CA ARG A 280 14.24 -23.14 -5.71
C ARG A 280 15.38 -22.14 -5.78
N ARG A 281 16.38 -22.23 -4.88
CA ARG A 281 17.58 -21.39 -4.93
C ARG A 281 18.26 -21.49 -6.30
N ALA A 282 18.44 -22.70 -6.81
CA ALA A 282 18.98 -22.93 -8.15
C ALA A 282 18.13 -22.29 -9.26
N ALA A 283 16.80 -22.28 -9.12
CA ALA A 283 15.91 -21.67 -10.11
C ALA A 283 15.99 -20.15 -10.17
N VAL A 284 16.20 -19.50 -9.02
CA VAL A 284 16.18 -18.03 -8.90
C VAL A 284 17.57 -17.38 -8.90
N ARG A 285 18.67 -18.15 -8.79
CA ARG A 285 20.04 -17.60 -8.76
C ARG A 285 20.38 -16.67 -9.91
N ASP A 286 19.93 -16.98 -11.13
CA ASP A 286 20.22 -16.16 -12.32
C ASP A 286 19.64 -14.75 -12.18
N LEU A 287 18.45 -14.60 -11.56
CA LEU A 287 17.85 -13.30 -11.26
C LEU A 287 18.78 -12.46 -10.40
N TRP A 288 19.31 -13.04 -9.32
CA TRP A 288 20.13 -12.32 -8.36
C TRP A 288 21.55 -12.05 -8.87
N ARG A 289 22.13 -12.97 -9.66
CA ARG A 289 23.41 -12.75 -10.36
C ARG A 289 23.33 -11.61 -11.38
N ALA A 290 22.17 -11.42 -12.00
CA ALA A 290 21.91 -10.34 -12.94
C ALA A 290 21.31 -9.07 -12.29
N ALA A 291 21.26 -8.99 -10.95
CA ALA A 291 20.59 -7.92 -10.22
C ALA A 291 21.29 -6.57 -10.33
N SER A 292 22.62 -6.56 -10.38
CA SER A 292 23.38 -5.31 -10.53
C SER A 292 23.09 -4.68 -11.89
N ARG A 293 22.75 -3.39 -11.90
CA ARG A 293 22.46 -2.60 -13.09
C ARG A 293 23.36 -1.36 -13.13
N GLU A 294 23.33 -0.63 -14.23
CA GLU A 294 24.01 0.65 -14.30
C GLU A 294 23.59 1.52 -13.12
N ASN A 295 24.55 2.08 -12.40
CA ASN A 295 24.33 2.95 -11.25
C ASN A 295 23.72 2.30 -9.98
N CYS A 296 23.67 0.96 -9.92
CA CYS A 296 23.04 0.19 -8.85
C CYS A 296 23.80 -1.11 -8.62
N ARG A 297 24.54 -1.20 -7.51
CA ARG A 297 25.31 -2.40 -7.15
C ARG A 297 24.52 -3.25 -6.18
N VAL A 298 24.22 -4.48 -6.57
CA VAL A 298 23.49 -5.43 -5.74
C VAL A 298 24.41 -6.58 -5.34
N SER A 299 24.51 -6.82 -4.04
CA SER A 299 25.10 -8.03 -3.45
C SER A 299 23.99 -8.83 -2.79
N PHE A 300 24.04 -10.16 -2.85
CA PHE A 300 22.99 -11.00 -2.28
C PHE A 300 23.57 -12.24 -1.61
N GLN A 301 22.84 -12.77 -0.64
CA GLN A 301 23.09 -14.08 -0.05
C GLN A 301 21.76 -14.76 0.30
N PHE A 302 21.67 -16.06 0.03
CA PHE A 302 20.63 -16.91 0.60
C PHE A 302 20.96 -17.18 2.06
N LEU A 303 19.99 -16.96 2.94
CA LEU A 303 20.18 -17.07 4.38
C LEU A 303 19.38 -18.26 4.91
N ILE A 304 20.10 -19.20 5.54
CA ILE A 304 19.54 -20.32 6.30
C ILE A 304 20.11 -20.33 7.72
N CYS A 305 19.42 -21.01 8.64
CA CYS A 305 19.84 -21.14 10.03
C CYS A 305 20.57 -22.47 10.26
N GLN A 306 21.57 -22.51 11.13
CA GLN A 306 22.37 -23.71 11.43
C GLN A 306 21.69 -24.68 12.41
N LYS A 307 20.86 -24.20 13.35
CA LYS A 307 20.29 -25.02 14.43
C LYS A 307 18.83 -25.39 14.16
N PRO A 308 18.37 -26.59 14.55
CA PRO A 308 19.18 -27.75 14.94
C PRO A 308 20.02 -28.23 13.74
N GLN A 309 21.07 -29.03 13.96
CA GLN A 309 21.86 -29.57 12.85
C GLN A 309 20.96 -30.31 11.83
N PRO A 310 21.11 -30.05 10.52
CA PRO A 310 20.39 -30.80 9.50
C PRO A 310 20.82 -32.28 9.49
N SER A 311 20.04 -33.12 8.81
CA SER A 311 20.45 -34.51 8.58
C SER A 311 21.79 -34.56 7.83
N LEU A 312 22.60 -35.60 8.04
CA LEU A 312 23.92 -35.73 7.42
C LEU A 312 23.87 -35.55 5.88
N HIS A 313 22.84 -36.11 5.24
CA HIS A 313 22.64 -35.96 3.80
C HIS A 313 22.36 -34.51 3.39
N LEU A 314 21.45 -33.83 4.09
CA LEU A 314 21.12 -32.43 3.79
C LEU A 314 22.31 -31.50 4.12
N ALA A 315 23.07 -31.79 5.18
CA ALA A 315 24.29 -31.06 5.51
C ALA A 315 25.30 -31.11 4.36
N ALA A 316 25.57 -32.31 3.83
CA ALA A 316 26.48 -32.49 2.69
C ALA A 316 26.02 -31.72 1.44
N GLN A 317 24.72 -31.76 1.12
CA GLN A 317 24.18 -31.01 -0.03
C GLN A 317 24.30 -29.48 0.15
N LEU A 318 24.12 -28.98 1.38
CA LEU A 318 24.27 -27.55 1.69
C LEU A 318 25.73 -27.11 1.65
N ASP A 319 26.65 -27.97 2.10
CA ASP A 319 28.10 -27.71 2.02
C ASP A 319 28.57 -27.68 0.55
N GLU A 320 28.14 -28.66 -0.26
CA GLU A 320 28.39 -28.67 -1.72
C GLU A 320 27.83 -27.41 -2.39
N GLU A 321 26.58 -27.03 -2.10
CA GLU A 321 25.96 -25.82 -2.66
C GLU A 321 26.73 -24.55 -2.28
N ARG A 322 27.16 -24.46 -1.02
CA ARG A 322 27.92 -23.33 -0.50
C ARG A 322 29.29 -23.22 -1.16
N GLU A 323 30.00 -24.34 -1.32
CA GLU A 323 31.30 -24.37 -2.00
C GLU A 323 31.19 -24.04 -3.49
N GLU A 324 30.15 -24.53 -4.15
CA GLU A 324 29.95 -24.32 -5.59
C GLU A 324 29.59 -22.87 -5.92
N PHE A 325 28.68 -22.25 -5.15
CA PHE A 325 28.09 -20.96 -5.53
C PHE A 325 28.57 -19.77 -4.69
N GLY A 326 29.04 -20.00 -3.46
CA GLY A 326 29.51 -18.93 -2.57
C GLY A 326 28.43 -17.92 -2.14
N ASP A 327 27.16 -18.16 -2.46
CA ASP A 327 26.02 -17.27 -2.20
C ASP A 327 25.10 -17.76 -1.08
N LEU A 328 25.44 -18.88 -0.42
CA LEU A 328 24.70 -19.45 0.71
C LEU A 328 25.39 -19.14 2.04
N GLU A 329 24.68 -18.47 2.94
CA GLU A 329 25.13 -18.14 4.29
C GLU A 329 24.32 -18.90 5.34
N MET A 330 25.03 -19.61 6.22
CA MET A 330 24.45 -20.36 7.33
C MET A 330 24.71 -19.63 8.63
N LEU A 331 23.67 -19.03 9.23
CA LEU A 331 23.81 -18.21 10.43
C LEU A 331 23.47 -18.98 11.71
N ASP A 332 24.02 -18.52 12.83
CA ASP A 332 23.70 -19.07 14.15
C ASP A 332 22.32 -18.61 14.64
N CYS A 333 21.28 -19.28 14.13
CA CYS A 333 19.88 -19.12 14.52
C CYS A 333 19.15 -20.47 14.47
N GLU A 334 17.92 -20.52 14.99
CA GLU A 334 17.05 -21.68 14.88
C GLU A 334 16.22 -21.63 13.58
N GLU A 335 16.31 -22.69 12.78
CA GLU A 335 15.52 -22.85 11.57
C GLU A 335 14.05 -23.17 11.90
N GLY A 336 13.14 -22.50 11.21
CA GLY A 336 11.71 -22.73 11.32
C GLY A 336 10.89 -21.48 11.05
N TYR A 337 9.60 -21.67 10.84
CA TYR A 337 8.66 -20.59 10.50
C TYR A 337 8.09 -19.93 11.76
N GLY A 338 7.35 -20.70 12.57
CA GLY A 338 6.61 -20.16 13.72
C GLY A 338 7.44 -19.96 15.00
N LYS A 339 6.78 -19.41 16.02
CA LYS A 339 7.32 -19.15 17.37
C LYS A 339 8.49 -18.15 17.38
N GLY A 340 8.45 -17.14 16.51
CA GLY A 340 9.48 -16.10 16.45
C GLY A 340 10.81 -16.52 15.83
N ARG A 341 10.90 -17.72 15.22
CA ARG A 341 12.14 -18.19 14.59
C ARG A 341 12.51 -17.37 13.36
N LEU A 342 11.53 -16.97 12.54
CA LEU A 342 11.77 -16.03 11.44
C LEU A 342 12.28 -14.67 11.93
N VAL A 343 11.74 -14.16 13.04
CA VAL A 343 12.22 -12.91 13.67
C VAL A 343 13.70 -13.03 14.04
N GLN A 344 14.09 -14.16 14.64
CA GLN A 344 15.50 -14.42 14.98
C GLN A 344 16.38 -14.54 13.73
N LYS A 345 15.87 -15.18 12.68
CA LYS A 345 16.56 -15.34 11.39
C LYS A 345 16.79 -13.98 10.70
N VAL A 346 15.79 -13.10 10.69
CA VAL A 346 15.91 -11.72 10.20
C VAL A 346 16.94 -10.96 11.00
N LEU A 347 16.90 -11.01 12.34
CA LEU A 347 17.90 -10.36 13.18
C LEU A 347 19.31 -10.89 12.93
N ALA A 348 19.48 -12.21 12.77
CA ALA A 348 20.77 -12.79 12.42
C ALA A 348 21.27 -12.23 11.09
N GLY A 349 20.40 -12.09 10.10
CA GLY A 349 20.70 -11.45 8.82
C GLY A 349 21.10 -9.98 8.96
N MET A 350 20.37 -9.19 9.77
CA MET A 350 20.74 -7.81 10.07
C MET A 350 22.12 -7.71 10.73
N LYS A 351 22.40 -8.58 11.71
CA LYS A 351 23.72 -8.62 12.39
C LYS A 351 24.83 -9.07 11.44
N HIS A 352 24.57 -10.04 10.56
CA HIS A 352 25.52 -10.47 9.54
C HIS A 352 25.82 -9.33 8.57
N PHE A 353 24.81 -8.59 8.14
CA PHE A 353 25.01 -7.40 7.32
C PHE A 353 25.84 -6.33 8.03
N LEU A 354 25.51 -6.01 9.28
CA LEU A 354 26.21 -4.98 10.06
C LEU A 354 27.65 -5.35 10.44
N SER A 355 27.99 -6.64 10.51
CA SER A 355 29.35 -7.10 10.80
C SER A 355 30.27 -7.02 9.58
N ARG A 356 29.72 -6.96 8.36
CA ARG A 356 30.49 -6.75 7.15
C ARG A 356 30.82 -5.27 7.02
N SER A 357 32.11 -4.97 6.98
CA SER A 357 32.67 -3.61 6.87
C SER A 357 32.40 -2.92 5.52
N ALA A 358 31.66 -3.55 4.60
CA ALA A 358 31.24 -2.97 3.34
C ALA A 358 29.93 -2.18 3.52
N SER A 359 30.02 -0.85 3.45
CA SER A 359 28.92 0.10 3.54
C SER A 359 28.01 0.00 2.31
N SER A 360 27.10 -0.98 2.28
CA SER A 360 25.96 -0.86 1.37
C SER A 360 25.04 0.26 1.88
N ASP A 361 24.36 0.97 0.99
CA ASP A 361 23.43 2.03 1.37
C ASP A 361 22.14 1.45 1.98
N PHE A 362 21.70 0.32 1.44
CA PHE A 362 20.50 -0.39 1.88
C PHE A 362 20.78 -1.84 2.24
N PHE A 363 20.05 -2.29 3.26
CA PHE A 363 19.78 -3.68 3.55
C PHE A 363 18.38 -4.02 3.02
N MET A 364 18.24 -5.12 2.28
CA MET A 364 16.97 -5.63 1.78
C MET A 364 16.71 -7.03 2.33
N LYS A 365 15.53 -7.27 2.89
CA LYS A 365 15.00 -8.62 3.12
C LYS A 365 13.99 -8.94 2.04
N VAL A 366 14.01 -10.17 1.55
CA VAL A 366 13.05 -10.70 0.57
C VAL A 366 12.97 -12.22 0.70
N ASP A 367 11.84 -12.82 0.32
CA ASP A 367 11.66 -14.27 0.35
C ASP A 367 12.09 -14.94 -0.97
N ASP A 368 12.42 -16.24 -0.91
CA ASP A 368 12.95 -17.00 -2.06
C ASP A 368 11.93 -17.33 -3.16
N ASP A 369 10.66 -16.96 -2.94
CA ASP A 369 9.53 -17.03 -3.86
C ASP A 369 9.04 -15.64 -4.32
N SER A 370 9.90 -14.62 -4.22
CA SER A 370 9.66 -13.28 -4.75
C SER A 370 10.51 -12.96 -5.97
N PHE A 371 9.86 -12.49 -7.04
CA PHE A 371 10.51 -11.88 -8.19
C PHE A 371 10.75 -10.39 -7.95
N VAL A 372 11.97 -9.90 -8.15
CA VAL A 372 12.31 -8.48 -8.07
C VAL A 372 12.66 -7.95 -9.46
N ALA A 373 11.94 -6.92 -9.93
CA ALA A 373 12.19 -6.27 -11.21
C ALA A 373 13.34 -5.26 -11.10
N TRP A 374 14.59 -5.75 -11.09
CA TRP A 374 15.79 -4.93 -10.87
C TRP A 374 15.96 -3.79 -11.88
N SER A 375 15.52 -3.99 -13.14
CA SER A 375 15.49 -2.93 -14.16
C SER A 375 14.62 -1.73 -13.76
N ARG A 376 13.62 -1.96 -12.90
CA ARG A 376 12.71 -0.92 -12.38
C ARG A 376 13.07 -0.45 -10.98
N LEU A 377 13.53 -1.35 -10.12
CA LEU A 377 13.87 -1.03 -8.73
C LEU A 377 15.13 -0.16 -8.65
N CYS A 378 16.19 -0.50 -9.39
CA CYS A 378 17.47 0.22 -9.34
C CYS A 378 17.35 1.74 -9.61
N PRO A 379 16.64 2.19 -10.66
CA PRO A 379 16.38 3.62 -10.87
C PRO A 379 15.65 4.32 -9.71
N ARG A 380 14.84 3.58 -8.94
CA ARG A 380 14.08 4.12 -7.81
C ARG A 380 14.91 4.22 -6.54
N LEU A 381 15.90 3.36 -6.34
CA LEU A 381 16.74 3.38 -5.13
C LEU A 381 17.48 4.72 -4.94
N ARG A 382 17.90 5.38 -6.03
CA ARG A 382 18.49 6.72 -5.98
C ARG A 382 17.56 7.78 -5.40
N SER A 383 16.27 7.61 -5.65
CA SER A 383 15.23 8.52 -5.20
C SER A 383 14.89 8.28 -3.73
N ILE A 384 15.04 7.04 -3.25
CA ILE A 384 14.91 6.69 -1.83
C ILE A 384 16.17 7.25 -1.14
N ALA A 385 16.04 8.37 -0.43
CA ALA A 385 17.18 8.97 0.27
C ALA A 385 17.78 7.94 1.24
N PRO A 386 19.07 7.59 1.15
CA PRO A 386 19.63 6.46 1.89
C PRO A 386 19.80 6.73 3.38
N SER A 387 19.54 7.95 3.87
CA SER A 387 19.54 8.24 5.30
C SER A 387 18.16 8.01 5.91
N TYR A 388 18.13 7.18 6.95
CA TYR A 388 16.96 6.84 7.76
C TYR A 388 15.71 6.35 6.98
N ALA A 389 15.89 5.82 5.77
CA ALA A 389 14.81 5.29 4.96
C ALA A 389 14.36 3.89 5.36
N TYR A 390 13.04 3.67 5.28
CA TYR A 390 12.35 2.39 5.32
C TYR A 390 11.37 2.31 4.15
N ALA A 391 11.60 1.40 3.21
CA ALA A 391 10.86 1.32 1.96
C ALA A 391 10.29 -0.07 1.69
N GLY A 392 9.07 -0.15 1.14
CA GLY A 392 8.40 -1.41 0.84
C GLY A 392 6.93 -1.21 0.52
N MET A 393 6.20 -2.30 0.39
CA MET A 393 4.74 -2.29 0.32
C MET A 393 4.16 -2.31 1.73
N PRO A 394 3.26 -1.37 2.11
CA PRO A 394 2.58 -1.41 3.39
C PRO A 394 1.81 -2.73 3.58
N ASP A 395 2.01 -3.39 4.72
CA ASP A 395 1.10 -4.43 5.15
C ASP A 395 -0.16 -3.75 5.72
N MET A 396 -1.30 -4.03 5.10
CA MET A 396 -2.59 -3.44 5.47
C MET A 396 -3.27 -4.18 6.62
N VAL A 397 -2.69 -5.30 7.08
CA VAL A 397 -3.21 -6.19 8.10
C VAL A 397 -2.56 -5.89 9.46
N ASN A 398 -3.02 -4.82 10.10
CA ASN A 398 -2.43 -4.35 11.37
C ASN A 398 -3.20 -4.79 12.62
N ARG A 399 -4.35 -5.44 12.49
CA ARG A 399 -5.19 -5.85 13.61
C ARG A 399 -4.72 -7.17 14.21
N THR A 400 -4.87 -7.31 15.51
CA THR A 400 -4.40 -8.50 16.23
C THR A 400 -5.51 -9.54 16.43
N ASP A 401 -6.78 -9.16 16.29
CA ASP A 401 -7.98 -9.97 16.60
C ASP A 401 -8.19 -11.21 15.73
N TRP A 402 -7.66 -11.25 14.50
CA TRP A 402 -7.80 -12.40 13.60
C TRP A 402 -6.90 -13.60 13.94
N TRP A 403 -5.78 -13.39 14.64
CA TRP A 403 -4.75 -14.44 14.81
C TRP A 403 -4.80 -15.08 16.19
N PHE A 404 -5.33 -14.41 17.21
CA PHE A 404 -5.26 -14.88 18.61
C PHE A 404 -5.97 -16.21 18.88
N ASN A 405 -7.04 -16.51 18.15
CA ASN A 405 -7.83 -17.73 18.40
C ASN A 405 -7.43 -18.91 17.50
N ASN A 406 -6.48 -18.73 16.59
CA ASN A 406 -6.02 -19.79 15.69
C ASN A 406 -4.55 -20.11 15.96
N THR A 407 -4.30 -20.96 16.96
CA THR A 407 -2.96 -21.43 17.36
C THR A 407 -2.23 -22.22 16.27
N GLU A 408 -2.95 -22.67 15.24
CA GLU A 408 -2.40 -23.38 14.09
C GLU A 408 -2.02 -22.43 12.94
N SER A 409 -2.45 -21.16 13.00
CA SER A 409 -2.09 -20.16 11.99
C SER A 409 -0.57 -19.93 11.98
N PRO A 410 0.07 -19.90 10.80
CA PRO A 410 1.47 -19.46 10.68
C PRO A 410 1.68 -18.03 11.22
N ASN A 411 0.63 -17.21 11.20
CA ASN A 411 0.63 -15.83 11.69
C ASN A 411 0.15 -15.69 13.14
N TYR A 412 -0.02 -16.81 13.85
CA TYR A 412 -0.38 -16.82 15.27
C TYR A 412 0.66 -16.07 16.11
N ASP A 413 0.19 -15.10 16.88
CA ASP A 413 0.98 -14.35 17.83
C ASP A 413 0.25 -14.31 19.18
N PRO A 414 0.81 -14.90 20.25
CA PRO A 414 0.24 -14.86 21.59
C PRO A 414 -0.02 -13.44 22.09
N TRP A 415 -1.11 -13.26 22.85
CA TRP A 415 -1.42 -11.97 23.49
C TRP A 415 -0.30 -11.49 24.41
N GLU A 416 0.41 -12.41 25.08
CA GLU A 416 1.51 -12.11 25.98
C GLU A 416 2.71 -11.46 25.28
N ASN A 417 2.88 -11.73 23.97
CA ASN A 417 3.97 -11.17 23.17
C ASN A 417 3.69 -9.74 22.73
N TRP A 418 2.44 -9.46 22.34
CA TRP A 418 1.98 -8.16 21.89
C TRP A 418 0.61 -7.82 22.49
N PRO A 419 0.57 -7.25 23.72
CA PRO A 419 -0.66 -7.00 24.45
C PRO A 419 -1.34 -5.69 24.00
N TYR A 420 -1.42 -5.46 22.69
CA TYR A 420 -2.07 -4.30 22.09
C TYR A 420 -3.00 -4.74 20.95
N GLU A 421 -4.01 -3.93 20.65
CA GLU A 421 -5.00 -4.23 19.61
C GLU A 421 -4.47 -4.06 18.17
N LEU A 422 -3.40 -3.28 18.01
CA LEU A 422 -2.84 -2.93 16.71
C LEU A 422 -1.32 -3.07 16.73
N TYR A 423 -0.77 -3.60 15.63
CA TYR A 423 0.66 -3.50 15.35
C TYR A 423 0.99 -2.10 14.81
N PRO A 424 2.21 -1.58 15.08
CA PRO A 424 2.71 -0.38 14.44
C PRO A 424 2.79 -0.58 12.92
N PHE A 425 2.88 0.53 12.18
CA PHE A 425 3.04 0.50 10.73
C PHE A 425 4.26 -0.35 10.32
N HIS A 426 4.07 -1.25 9.35
CA HIS A 426 5.09 -2.15 8.82
C HIS A 426 4.91 -2.38 7.32
N MET A 427 5.94 -2.96 6.70
CA MET A 427 5.94 -3.36 5.30
C MET A 427 5.80 -4.87 5.21
N ALA A 428 5.13 -5.37 4.18
CA ALA A 428 5.05 -6.79 3.87
C ALA A 428 6.45 -7.33 3.48
N GLY A 429 6.90 -8.37 4.17
CA GLY A 429 8.25 -8.91 4.01
C GLY A 429 8.39 -9.93 2.90
N GLY A 430 7.31 -10.56 2.46
CA GLY A 430 7.29 -11.46 1.31
C GLY A 430 7.88 -10.83 0.05
N PRO A 431 7.23 -9.80 -0.53
CA PRO A 431 7.76 -9.06 -1.68
C PRO A 431 9.06 -8.30 -1.37
N GLY A 432 9.31 -8.05 -0.08
CA GLY A 432 10.56 -7.52 0.43
C GLY A 432 10.51 -6.03 0.80
N TYR A 433 11.39 -5.65 1.73
CA TYR A 433 11.53 -4.28 2.21
C TYR A 433 13.01 -3.89 2.30
N LEU A 434 13.26 -2.58 2.20
CA LEU A 434 14.56 -1.94 2.26
C LEU A 434 14.67 -1.10 3.53
N ILE A 435 15.76 -1.24 4.25
CA ILE A 435 16.12 -0.42 5.40
C ILE A 435 17.48 0.19 5.11
N SER A 436 17.60 1.50 5.22
CA SER A 436 18.90 2.17 5.15
C SER A 436 19.87 1.64 6.19
N SER A 437 21.14 1.54 5.84
CA SER A 437 22.18 1.08 6.78
C SER A 437 22.29 1.94 8.02
N GLU A 438 22.03 3.24 7.91
CA GLU A 438 21.99 4.18 9.03
C GLU A 438 20.86 3.84 10.00
N LEU A 439 19.62 3.65 9.50
CA LEU A 439 18.49 3.22 10.33
C LEU A 439 18.71 1.84 10.93
N LEU A 440 19.25 0.91 10.15
CA LEU A 440 19.42 -0.48 10.55
C LEU A 440 20.33 -0.61 11.77
N ARG A 441 21.37 0.23 11.90
CA ARG A 441 22.24 0.25 13.09
C ARG A 441 21.48 0.56 14.37
N HIS A 442 20.43 1.37 14.31
CA HIS A 442 19.58 1.66 15.46
C HIS A 442 18.53 0.57 15.67
N VAL A 443 17.90 0.10 14.59
CA VAL A 443 16.86 -0.93 14.62
C VAL A 443 17.37 -2.26 15.19
N ALA A 444 18.60 -2.67 14.84
CA ALA A 444 19.16 -3.95 15.24
C ALA A 444 19.53 -4.05 16.73
N VAL A 445 19.71 -2.91 17.43
CA VAL A 445 20.13 -2.87 18.84
C VAL A 445 19.02 -3.38 19.76
N ASP A 446 17.82 -2.82 19.62
CA ASP A 446 16.65 -3.13 20.47
C ASP A 446 15.60 -3.98 19.75
N PHE A 447 16.03 -4.72 18.71
CA PHE A 447 15.14 -5.49 17.85
C PHE A 447 14.35 -6.55 18.63
N MET A 448 14.99 -7.22 19.59
CA MET A 448 14.36 -8.29 20.38
C MET A 448 13.69 -7.80 21.67
N THR A 449 13.63 -6.49 21.89
CA THR A 449 13.07 -5.94 23.13
C THR A 449 11.56 -6.18 23.17
N ALA A 450 11.06 -6.73 24.28
CA ALA A 450 9.63 -6.94 24.49
C ALA A 450 8.91 -5.60 24.75
N PRO A 451 7.62 -5.47 24.39
CA PRO A 451 6.76 -6.45 23.71
C PRO A 451 7.15 -6.64 22.23
N LEU A 452 7.12 -7.86 21.70
CA LEU A 452 7.65 -8.20 20.37
C LEU A 452 6.77 -9.26 19.70
N SER A 453 6.41 -9.03 18.43
CA SER A 453 5.64 -10.01 17.65
C SER A 453 6.48 -11.23 17.26
N TRP A 454 5.84 -12.40 17.19
CA TRP A 454 6.44 -13.60 16.57
C TRP A 454 6.49 -13.59 15.04
N ASN A 455 5.78 -12.66 14.39
CA ASN A 455 5.83 -12.46 12.95
C ASN A 455 6.90 -11.39 12.63
N GLU A 456 7.74 -11.66 11.64
CA GLU A 456 8.93 -10.87 11.35
C GLU A 456 8.62 -9.49 10.78
N ASP A 457 7.57 -9.38 9.96
CA ASP A 457 7.16 -8.11 9.35
C ASP A 457 6.69 -7.13 10.42
N LYS A 458 5.86 -7.64 11.34
CA LYS A 458 5.40 -6.91 12.52
C LYS A 458 6.56 -6.57 13.47
N ALA A 459 7.47 -7.51 13.73
CA ALA A 459 8.64 -7.28 14.57
C ALA A 459 9.55 -6.16 14.02
N VAL A 460 9.79 -6.14 12.71
CA VAL A 460 10.52 -5.05 12.04
C VAL A 460 9.77 -3.73 12.16
N GLY A 461 8.45 -3.72 11.94
CA GLY A 461 7.61 -2.54 12.16
C GLY A 461 7.71 -1.96 13.55
N ILE A 462 7.65 -2.83 14.57
CA ILE A 462 7.80 -2.45 15.98
C ILE A 462 9.18 -1.80 16.21
N ALA A 463 10.25 -2.41 15.71
CA ALA A 463 11.60 -1.87 15.89
C ALA A 463 11.80 -0.53 15.16
N ILE A 464 11.25 -0.37 13.95
CA ILE A 464 11.25 0.90 13.21
C ILE A 464 10.42 1.97 13.95
N HIS A 465 9.26 1.59 14.49
CA HIS A 465 8.42 2.50 15.27
C HIS A 465 9.14 2.99 16.54
N ARG A 466 9.91 2.13 17.22
CA ARG A 466 10.74 2.53 18.36
C ARG A 466 11.83 3.50 17.96
N ALA A 467 12.53 3.23 16.85
CA ALA A 467 13.54 4.12 16.31
C ALA A 467 12.96 5.51 15.99
N ASN A 468 11.78 5.57 15.39
CA ASN A 468 11.10 6.85 15.14
C ASN A 468 10.67 7.54 16.44
N SER A 469 10.10 6.80 17.38
CA SER A 469 9.65 7.32 18.68
C SER A 469 10.79 7.80 19.60
N SER A 470 12.02 7.34 19.38
CA SER A 470 13.22 7.86 20.07
C SER A 470 13.76 9.17 19.45
N GLY A 471 13.10 9.69 18.41
CA GLY A 471 13.44 10.96 17.76
C GLY A 471 14.27 10.83 16.48
N LEU A 472 14.51 9.61 15.97
CA LEU A 472 15.18 9.45 14.68
C LEU A 472 14.24 9.85 13.54
N PRO A 473 14.74 10.55 12.50
CA PRO A 473 13.91 11.06 11.41
C PRO A 473 13.61 9.95 10.37
N VAL A 474 12.84 8.94 10.77
CA VAL A 474 12.53 7.79 9.90
C VAL A 474 11.67 8.23 8.71
N ARG A 475 12.15 7.94 7.49
CA ARG A 475 11.47 8.27 6.23
C ARG A 475 10.85 7.02 5.62
N TYR A 476 9.53 7.03 5.49
CA TYR A 476 8.78 5.93 4.89
C TYR A 476 8.63 6.14 3.38
N HIS A 477 8.93 5.12 2.58
CA HIS A 477 8.80 5.14 1.13
C HIS A 477 7.94 3.96 0.66
N TYR A 478 6.91 4.25 -0.12
CA TYR A 478 6.00 3.21 -0.60
C TYR A 478 6.43 2.71 -1.97
N LEU A 479 6.62 1.40 -2.06
CA LEU A 479 7.00 0.70 -3.27
C LEU A 479 5.79 -0.07 -3.79
N HIS A 480 5.49 0.09 -5.07
CA HIS A 480 4.40 -0.63 -5.70
C HIS A 480 4.85 -2.08 -5.96
N MET A 481 4.40 -2.99 -5.10
CA MET A 481 4.72 -4.41 -5.13
C MET A 481 3.43 -5.22 -5.01
N ASP A 482 3.54 -6.53 -5.18
CA ASP A 482 2.45 -7.49 -5.02
C ASP A 482 2.87 -8.52 -3.95
N ASP A 483 2.09 -8.62 -2.87
CA ASP A 483 2.31 -9.54 -1.76
C ASP A 483 1.76 -10.95 -2.03
N GLY A 484 1.03 -11.13 -3.13
CA GLY A 484 0.42 -12.39 -3.52
C GLY A 484 -0.79 -12.80 -2.68
N GLU A 485 -1.27 -11.94 -1.77
CA GLU A 485 -2.43 -12.21 -0.91
C GLU A 485 -3.72 -11.59 -1.45
N SER A 486 -3.68 -10.84 -2.55
CA SER A 486 -4.88 -10.26 -3.14
C SER A 486 -5.76 -11.31 -3.81
N GLU A 487 -7.07 -11.24 -3.57
CA GLU A 487 -8.09 -11.95 -4.36
C GLU A 487 -8.16 -11.45 -5.81
N ASP A 488 -7.55 -10.28 -6.08
CA ASP A 488 -7.43 -9.73 -7.41
C ASP A 488 -6.42 -10.55 -8.25
N PRO A 489 -6.70 -10.74 -9.55
CA PRO A 489 -5.79 -11.46 -10.43
C PRO A 489 -4.44 -10.74 -10.54
N PRO A 490 -3.34 -11.46 -10.72
CA PRO A 490 -2.06 -10.81 -11.03
C PRO A 490 -2.19 -10.02 -12.32
N TYR A 491 -1.40 -8.96 -12.46
CA TYR A 491 -1.31 -8.24 -13.72
C TYR A 491 -1.01 -9.21 -14.88
N ALA A 492 -1.88 -9.22 -15.90
CA ALA A 492 -1.69 -9.96 -17.14
C ALA A 492 -1.50 -8.98 -18.30
N GLY A 493 -0.52 -9.25 -19.17
CA GLY A 493 -0.22 -8.39 -20.31
C GLY A 493 1.26 -8.31 -20.66
N ASN A 494 1.61 -7.23 -21.36
CA ASN A 494 2.98 -6.99 -21.79
C ASN A 494 3.85 -6.51 -20.63
N TRP A 495 5.13 -6.88 -20.66
CA TRP A 495 6.13 -6.43 -19.71
C TRP A 495 6.21 -4.92 -19.64
N SER A 496 6.01 -4.20 -20.76
CA SER A 496 6.04 -2.73 -20.80
C SER A 496 5.13 -2.08 -19.76
N ASP A 497 3.97 -2.69 -19.50
CA ASP A 497 2.95 -2.17 -18.60
C ASP A 497 2.89 -2.94 -17.27
N TYR A 498 3.83 -3.88 -17.05
CA TYR A 498 3.97 -4.59 -15.78
C TYR A 498 4.27 -3.59 -14.65
N PRO A 499 3.41 -3.52 -13.62
CA PRO A 499 3.44 -2.39 -12.69
C PRO A 499 4.37 -2.63 -11.50
N TYR A 500 4.60 -3.88 -11.10
CA TYR A 500 5.23 -4.20 -9.82
C TYR A 500 6.76 -4.07 -9.85
N LEU A 501 7.31 -3.60 -8.73
CA LEU A 501 8.76 -3.63 -8.44
C LEU A 501 9.20 -4.97 -7.87
N SER A 502 8.29 -5.65 -7.16
CA SER A 502 8.45 -7.01 -6.65
C SER A 502 7.10 -7.73 -6.65
N GLN A 503 7.10 -9.03 -6.90
CA GLN A 503 5.90 -9.88 -6.86
C GLN A 503 6.20 -11.19 -6.11
N HIS A 504 5.40 -11.48 -5.10
CA HIS A 504 5.58 -12.60 -4.16
C HIS A 504 4.72 -13.83 -4.53
N GLN A 505 4.91 -14.93 -3.79
CA GLN A 505 4.22 -16.22 -3.93
C GLN A 505 4.36 -16.90 -5.31
N LEU A 506 5.52 -16.75 -5.94
CA LEU A 506 5.83 -17.32 -7.25
C LEU A 506 6.64 -18.63 -7.15
N SER A 507 6.43 -19.54 -8.09
CA SER A 507 7.34 -20.69 -8.24
C SER A 507 8.70 -20.24 -8.80
N GLY A 508 9.73 -21.05 -8.57
CA GLY A 508 11.07 -20.78 -9.10
C GLY A 508 11.09 -20.68 -10.63
N GLU A 509 10.29 -21.49 -11.32
CA GLU A 509 10.12 -21.44 -12.77
C GLU A 509 9.40 -20.17 -13.24
N SER A 510 8.38 -19.69 -12.51
CA SER A 510 7.72 -18.42 -12.79
C SER A 510 8.71 -17.25 -12.66
N ILE A 511 9.50 -17.23 -11.58
CA ILE A 511 10.54 -16.21 -11.35
C ILE A 511 11.59 -16.25 -12.48
N ARG A 512 12.06 -17.44 -12.86
CA ARG A 512 13.00 -17.62 -13.97
C ARG A 512 12.42 -17.13 -15.30
N CYS A 513 11.14 -17.37 -15.55
CA CYS A 513 10.45 -16.87 -16.74
C CYS A 513 10.33 -15.33 -16.72
N LEU A 514 9.90 -14.74 -15.61
CA LEU A 514 9.79 -13.29 -15.46
C LEU A 514 11.15 -12.60 -15.61
N HIS A 515 12.22 -13.19 -15.08
CA HIS A 515 13.59 -12.71 -15.28
C HIS A 515 13.98 -12.67 -16.77
N ARG A 516 13.61 -13.68 -17.56
CA ARG A 516 13.83 -13.67 -19.02
C ARG A 516 13.00 -12.59 -19.70
N VAL A 517 11.72 -12.46 -19.33
CA VAL A 517 10.82 -11.42 -19.85
C VAL A 517 11.32 -10.02 -19.51
N GLU A 518 11.91 -9.80 -18.34
CA GLU A 518 12.58 -8.52 -18.00
C GLU A 518 13.70 -8.19 -18.99
N ALA A 519 14.50 -9.20 -19.36
CA ALA A 519 15.64 -9.01 -20.26
C ALA A 519 15.24 -8.84 -21.73
N THR A 520 14.21 -9.55 -22.20
CA THR A 520 13.84 -9.58 -23.63
C THR A 520 12.58 -8.78 -23.98
N GLY A 521 11.83 -8.34 -22.97
CA GLY A 521 10.43 -7.95 -23.16
C GLY A 521 9.54 -9.15 -23.47
N GLY A 522 8.26 -8.89 -23.71
CA GLY A 522 7.26 -9.92 -24.03
C GLY A 522 6.04 -9.85 -23.13
N ASN A 523 5.24 -10.90 -23.12
CA ASN A 523 4.03 -11.02 -22.32
C ASN A 523 4.29 -11.89 -21.08
N VAL A 524 3.80 -11.48 -19.91
CA VAL A 524 4.08 -12.14 -18.62
C VAL A 524 3.16 -13.33 -18.33
N ASP A 525 2.01 -13.45 -19.01
CA ASP A 525 0.98 -14.45 -18.74
C ASP A 525 1.51 -15.88 -18.83
N ALA A 526 2.46 -16.12 -19.74
CA ALA A 526 3.08 -17.43 -19.92
C ALA A 526 3.87 -17.87 -18.69
N CYS A 527 4.44 -16.91 -17.94
CA CYS A 527 5.24 -17.20 -16.75
C CYS A 527 4.37 -17.72 -15.61
N TYR A 528 3.15 -17.21 -15.46
CA TYR A 528 2.26 -17.59 -14.36
C TYR A 528 1.72 -19.01 -14.45
N ARG A 529 1.85 -19.68 -15.60
CA ARG A 529 1.50 -21.10 -15.76
C ARG A 529 2.29 -22.03 -14.84
N HIS A 530 3.45 -21.58 -14.39
CA HIS A 530 4.31 -22.36 -13.50
C HIS A 530 3.97 -22.17 -12.02
N THR A 531 3.09 -21.23 -11.67
CA THR A 531 2.57 -21.05 -10.31
C THR A 531 1.14 -21.58 -10.29
N LYS A 532 0.94 -22.79 -9.74
CA LYS A 532 -0.32 -23.53 -9.86
C LYS A 532 -1.57 -22.73 -9.45
N TRP A 533 -1.57 -22.15 -8.25
CA TRP A 533 -2.70 -21.38 -7.73
C TRP A 533 -3.00 -20.16 -8.59
N LEU A 534 -1.96 -19.48 -9.07
CA LEU A 534 -2.05 -18.31 -9.93
C LEU A 534 -2.63 -18.66 -11.31
N TYR A 535 -2.18 -19.78 -11.86
CA TYR A 535 -2.71 -20.33 -13.10
C TYR A 535 -4.20 -20.68 -12.95
N GLU A 536 -4.59 -21.35 -11.87
CA GLU A 536 -5.98 -21.70 -11.57
C GLU A 536 -6.86 -20.44 -11.44
N LEU A 537 -6.38 -19.40 -10.74
CA LEU A 537 -7.07 -18.12 -10.61
C LEU A 537 -7.29 -17.43 -11.97
N ILE A 538 -6.26 -17.40 -12.83
CA ILE A 538 -6.36 -16.85 -14.18
C ILE A 538 -7.35 -17.65 -15.05
N GLN A 539 -7.38 -18.98 -14.94
CA GLN A 539 -8.32 -19.81 -15.70
C GLN A 539 -9.77 -19.62 -15.26
N GLN A 540 -10.02 -19.53 -13.95
CA GLN A 540 -11.36 -19.27 -13.41
C GLN A 540 -11.93 -17.96 -13.98
N GLN A 541 -11.13 -16.91 -14.08
CA GLN A 541 -11.58 -15.63 -14.63
C GLN A 541 -11.78 -15.63 -16.15
N ARG A 542 -10.99 -16.39 -16.90
CA ARG A 542 -11.22 -16.57 -18.35
C ARG A 542 -12.50 -17.32 -18.65
N HIS A 543 -12.95 -18.18 -17.75
CA HIS A 543 -14.25 -18.86 -17.88
C HIS A 543 -15.42 -17.96 -17.48
N THR A 544 -15.29 -17.12 -16.45
CA THR A 544 -16.37 -16.18 -16.08
C THR A 544 -16.52 -15.00 -17.05
N GLY A 545 -15.47 -14.63 -17.78
CA GLY A 545 -15.51 -13.58 -18.81
C GLY A 545 -16.04 -14.00 -20.18
N ASN A 546 -16.28 -15.29 -20.42
CA ASN A 546 -16.85 -15.81 -21.68
C ASN A 546 -18.37 -16.06 -21.61
N ASP A 547 -18.99 -15.89 -20.44
CA ASP A 547 -20.43 -16.03 -20.22
C ASP A 547 -21.16 -14.66 -20.11
N SER A 548 -20.51 -13.55 -20.50
CA SER A 548 -21.10 -12.20 -20.49
C SER A 548 -21.33 -11.62 -21.88
#